data_AF-A0A2V9SGQ3-F1
#
_entry.id   AF-A0A2V9SGQ3-F1
#
_cell.length_a   1.000
_cell.length_b   1.000
_cell.length_c   1.000
_cell.angle_alpha   90.00
_cell.angle_beta   90.00
_cell.angle_gamma   90.00
#
_symmetry.space_group_name_H-M   'P 1'
#
loop_
_entity.id
_entity.type
_entity.pdbx_description
1 polymer ?
#
loop_
_entity_poly.entity_id
_entity_poly.type
_entity_poly.pdbx_seq_one_letter_code
_entity_poly.pdbx_strand_id
1 'polypeptide(L)'
;MNRFSLVAISLIVLAAISATASPNPSTAKVPAFPSAVEDSIQRWGKLTLVYRPFDADIIILVTSRPTEDLMAVYDAHHSSGNFLWRVMGRDGLQSGETPLVTQFEKGFESVQKHK
;
A
#
# COMPACT_ATOMS: atom_id res chain seq x y z
N MET A 1 21.38 -28.20 -12.75
CA MET A 1 21.28 -26.72 -12.79
C MET A 1 19.85 -26.35 -13.08
N ASN A 2 19.41 -25.21 -12.53
CA ASN A 2 18.09 -24.55 -12.63
C ASN A 2 17.05 -24.98 -11.59
N ARG A 3 17.20 -24.41 -10.38
CA ARG A 3 16.13 -24.29 -9.37
C ARG A 3 15.76 -22.81 -9.27
N PHE A 4 15.14 -22.25 -10.31
CA PHE A 4 14.56 -20.91 -10.22
C PHE A 4 13.22 -21.02 -9.50
N SER A 5 13.27 -21.10 -8.17
CA SER A 5 12.13 -20.85 -7.29
C SER A 5 12.37 -19.51 -6.60
N LEU A 6 12.57 -18.47 -7.41
CA LEU A 6 12.58 -17.08 -6.96
C LEU A 6 11.12 -16.64 -6.89
N VAL A 7 10.61 -16.60 -5.66
CA VAL A 7 9.38 -15.90 -5.29
C VAL A 7 9.35 -14.56 -6.03
N ALA A 8 8.32 -14.32 -6.83
CA ALA A 8 8.16 -13.08 -7.58
C ALA A 8 8.22 -11.88 -6.62
N ILE A 9 9.31 -11.11 -6.70
CA ILE A 9 9.49 -9.88 -5.94
C ILE A 9 8.66 -8.83 -6.65
N SER A 10 7.45 -8.55 -6.16
CA SER A 10 6.61 -7.50 -6.75
C SER A 10 7.10 -6.12 -6.32
N LEU A 11 7.35 -5.25 -7.30
CA LEU A 11 7.80 -3.87 -7.11
C LEU A 11 6.59 -2.94 -6.91
N ILE A 12 6.65 -2.03 -5.94
CA ILE A 12 5.50 -1.18 -5.55
C ILE A 12 5.84 0.29 -5.46
N VAL A 13 5.01 1.15 -6.05
CA VAL A 13 4.94 2.58 -5.66
C VAL A 13 3.88 2.77 -4.58
N LEU A 14 4.28 3.43 -3.49
CA LEU A 14 3.36 3.89 -2.45
C LEU A 14 2.98 5.35 -2.72
N ALA A 15 1.70 5.59 -3.04
CA ALA A 15 1.13 6.92 -3.15
C ALA A 15 0.27 7.19 -1.92
N ALA A 16 0.64 8.19 -1.12
CA ALA A 16 -0.12 8.58 0.06
C ALA A 16 -0.81 9.93 -0.13
N ILE A 17 -2.13 9.95 0.06
CA ILE A 17 -2.94 11.17 0.01
C ILE A 17 -3.56 11.40 1.38
N SER A 18 -3.24 12.53 2.00
CA SER A 18 -3.82 12.94 3.28
C SER A 18 -4.73 14.12 3.06
N ALA A 19 -6.02 13.96 3.34
CA ALA A 19 -6.94 15.08 3.32
C ALA A 19 -6.85 15.83 4.66
N THR A 20 -5.84 16.69 4.83
CA THR A 20 -5.84 17.63 5.96
C THR A 20 -6.73 18.81 5.62
N ALA A 21 -8.00 18.80 6.06
CA ALA A 21 -8.74 20.04 6.22
C ALA A 21 -8.17 20.78 7.45
N SER A 22 -6.98 21.39 7.31
CA SER A 22 -6.45 22.35 8.29
C SER A 22 -6.22 23.69 7.59
N PRO A 23 -6.89 24.78 8.02
CA PRO A 23 -6.72 26.11 7.43
C PRO A 23 -5.38 26.79 7.83
N ASN A 24 -4.49 26.10 8.56
CA ASN A 24 -3.25 26.70 9.06
C ASN A 24 -2.02 25.82 8.72
N PRO A 25 -1.11 26.27 7.83
CA PRO A 25 0.05 25.51 7.35
C PRO A 25 1.10 25.22 8.43
N SER A 26 1.03 25.87 9.60
CA SER A 26 1.99 25.70 10.71
C SER A 26 1.64 24.57 11.69
N THR A 27 0.52 23.87 11.50
CA THR A 27 0.08 22.73 12.34
C THR A 27 -0.11 21.42 11.56
N ALA A 28 0.22 21.41 10.27
CA ALA A 28 0.20 20.19 9.47
C ALA A 28 1.30 19.24 9.98
N LYS A 29 0.95 18.36 10.93
CA LYS A 29 1.73 17.14 11.16
C LYS A 29 1.84 16.46 9.81
N VAL A 30 3.04 16.34 9.27
CA VAL A 30 3.29 15.43 8.15
C VAL A 30 2.68 14.09 8.58
N PRO A 31 1.69 13.59 7.85
CA PRO A 31 0.97 12.41 8.29
C PRO A 31 1.97 11.28 8.46
N ALA A 32 1.98 10.64 9.63
CA ALA A 32 2.91 9.56 9.95
C ALA A 32 2.52 8.21 9.32
N PHE A 33 1.42 8.16 8.58
CA PHE A 33 0.90 6.94 7.99
C PHE A 33 1.61 6.45 6.72
N PRO A 34 2.17 7.29 5.82
CA PRO A 34 2.93 6.82 4.68
C PRO A 34 4.16 6.02 5.14
N SER A 35 4.88 6.52 6.15
CA SER A 35 6.01 5.81 6.76
C SER A 35 5.57 4.54 7.49
N ALA A 36 4.42 4.54 8.17
CA ALA A 36 3.91 3.34 8.83
C ALA A 36 3.55 2.23 7.81
N VAL A 37 2.96 2.60 6.68
CA VAL A 37 2.64 1.67 5.59
C VAL A 37 3.91 1.15 4.93
N GLU A 38 4.86 2.04 4.60
CA GLU A 38 6.16 1.67 4.02
C GLU A 38 6.89 0.69 4.93
N ASP A 39 7.04 1.02 6.22
CA ASP A 39 7.64 0.15 7.21
C ASP A 39 6.97 -1.23 7.26
N SER A 40 5.64 -1.27 7.21
CA SER A 40 4.88 -2.52 7.31
C SER A 40 5.11 -3.39 6.07
N ILE A 41 5.09 -2.79 4.87
CA ILE A 41 5.38 -3.48 3.61
C ILE A 41 6.83 -3.99 3.59
N GLN A 42 7.79 -3.18 4.03
CA GLN A 42 9.20 -3.56 4.13
C GLN A 42 9.41 -4.69 5.13
N ARG A 43 8.76 -4.65 6.31
CA ARG A 43 8.81 -5.71 7.32
C ARG A 43 8.21 -7.02 6.81
N TRP A 44 7.14 -6.95 6.03
CA TRP A 44 6.54 -8.14 5.44
C TRP A 44 7.48 -8.84 4.45
N GLY A 45 8.28 -8.07 3.69
CA GLY A 45 9.38 -8.60 2.89
C GLY A 45 8.99 -9.41 1.66
N LYS A 46 7.70 -9.42 1.29
CA LYS A 46 7.20 -10.03 0.04
C LYS A 46 7.25 -9.08 -1.16
N LEU A 47 7.41 -7.80 -0.89
CA LEU A 47 7.31 -6.71 -1.85
C LEU A 47 8.52 -5.79 -1.70
N THR A 48 8.95 -5.22 -2.81
CA THR A 48 10.04 -4.24 -2.83
C THR A 48 9.46 -2.88 -3.19
N LEU A 49 9.76 -1.86 -2.39
CA LEU A 49 9.35 -0.50 -2.71
C LEU A 49 10.21 0.04 -3.87
N VAL A 50 9.56 0.62 -4.86
CA VAL A 50 10.18 1.40 -5.93
C VAL A 50 9.60 2.80 -5.95
N TYR A 51 10.42 3.75 -6.40
CA TYR A 51 10.02 5.15 -6.46
C TYR A 51 9.48 5.56 -7.83
N ARG A 52 9.74 4.77 -8.88
CA ARG A 52 9.25 5.05 -10.24
C ARG A 52 8.06 4.12 -10.54
N PRO A 53 6.88 4.65 -10.91
CA PRO A 53 5.73 3.83 -11.27
C PRO A 53 5.99 2.84 -12.41
N PHE A 54 6.89 3.20 -13.33
CA PHE A 54 7.25 2.35 -14.47
C PHE A 54 8.07 1.11 -14.08
N ASP A 55 8.70 1.13 -12.90
CA ASP A 55 9.42 -0.04 -12.38
C ASP A 55 8.50 -0.92 -11.52
N ALA A 56 7.27 -0.48 -11.24
CA ALA A 56 6.37 -1.18 -10.35
C ALA A 56 5.58 -2.26 -11.09
N ASP A 57 5.30 -3.37 -10.42
CA ASP A 57 4.32 -4.36 -10.86
C ASP A 57 2.91 -3.98 -10.40
N ILE A 58 2.80 -3.37 -9.21
CA ILE A 58 1.54 -2.87 -8.65
C ILE A 58 1.75 -1.50 -8.00
N ILE A 59 0.68 -0.71 -7.91
CA ILE A 59 0.68 0.57 -7.20
C ILE A 59 -0.22 0.44 -5.98
N ILE A 60 0.30 0.77 -4.80
CA ILE A 60 -0.49 0.87 -3.57
C ILE A 60 -0.83 2.34 -3.34
N LEU A 61 -2.12 2.65 -3.38
CA LEU A 61 -2.66 3.94 -2.98
C LEU A 61 -3.20 3.84 -1.56
N VAL A 62 -2.72 4.70 -0.68
CA VAL A 62 -3.25 4.86 0.68
C VAL A 62 -3.81 6.25 0.88
N THR A 63 -5.03 6.33 1.39
CA THR A 63 -5.72 7.59 1.67
C THR A 63 -6.22 7.58 3.09
N SER A 64 -5.88 8.62 3.85
CA SER A 64 -6.49 8.84 5.17
C SER A 64 -7.47 9.99 5.10
N ARG A 65 -8.71 9.72 5.50
CA ARG A 65 -9.82 10.69 5.53
C ARG A 65 -10.33 10.82 6.97
N PRO A 66 -11.04 11.92 7.31
CA PRO A 66 -11.54 12.14 8.66
C PRO A 66 -12.41 11.01 9.24
N THR A 67 -13.09 10.24 8.39
CA THR A 67 -14.05 9.20 8.80
C THR A 67 -13.59 7.77 8.54
N GLU A 68 -12.66 7.60 7.59
CA GLU A 68 -12.21 6.29 7.10
C GLU A 68 -10.84 6.41 6.45
N ASP A 69 -10.07 5.32 6.53
CA ASP A 69 -8.88 5.12 5.73
C ASP A 69 -9.20 4.16 4.58
N LEU A 70 -8.49 4.33 3.47
CA LEU A 70 -8.61 3.53 2.27
C LEU A 70 -7.24 3.04 1.83
N MET A 71 -7.15 1.76 1.47
CA MET A 71 -6.00 1.17 0.80
C MET A 71 -6.49 0.48 -0.46
N ALA A 72 -5.92 0.85 -1.61
CA ALA A 72 -6.24 0.28 -2.91
C ALA A 72 -4.97 -0.16 -3.62
N VAL A 73 -5.06 -1.28 -4.35
CA VAL A 73 -3.99 -1.86 -5.14
C VAL A 73 -4.39 -1.80 -6.60
N TYR A 74 -3.52 -1.27 -7.43
CA TYR A 74 -3.69 -1.15 -8.87
C TYR A 74 -2.63 -1.98 -9.58
N ASP A 75 -2.97 -2.46 -10.77
CA ASP A 75 -1.98 -2.96 -11.73
C ASP A 75 -1.20 -1.76 -12.28
N ALA A 76 0.13 -1.78 -12.15
CA ALA A 76 0.97 -0.68 -12.60
C ALA A 76 1.07 -0.59 -14.13
N HIS A 77 0.84 -1.69 -14.84
CA HIS A 77 0.93 -1.77 -16.29
C HIS A 77 -0.40 -1.46 -16.99
N HIS A 78 -1.53 -1.49 -16.27
CA HIS A 78 -2.86 -1.28 -16.83
C HIS A 78 -3.45 0.08 -16.41
N SER A 79 -3.69 0.95 -17.40
CA SER A 79 -4.29 2.28 -17.21
C SER A 79 -5.80 2.28 -16.92
N SER A 80 -6.39 1.13 -16.60
CA SER A 80 -7.86 0.95 -16.62
C SER A 80 -8.61 1.66 -15.49
N GLY A 81 -7.90 2.27 -14.53
CA GLY A 81 -8.49 2.94 -13.36
C GLY A 81 -9.20 1.99 -12.37
N ASN A 82 -9.30 0.70 -12.71
CA ASN A 82 -9.86 -0.32 -11.84
C ASN A 82 -8.82 -0.82 -10.85
N PHE A 83 -9.23 -0.95 -9.59
CA PHE A 83 -8.40 -1.55 -8.55
C PHE A 83 -8.44 -3.08 -8.66
N LEU A 84 -7.30 -3.73 -8.43
CA LEU A 84 -7.20 -5.18 -8.24
C LEU A 84 -7.77 -5.59 -6.89
N TRP A 85 -7.57 -4.73 -5.88
CA TRP A 85 -8.02 -4.97 -4.51
C TRP A 85 -8.22 -3.63 -3.80
N ARG A 86 -9.20 -3.54 -2.90
CA ARG A 86 -9.46 -2.34 -2.11
C ARG A 86 -10.15 -2.69 -0.79
N VAL A 87 -9.70 -2.07 0.29
CA VAL A 87 -10.40 -2.08 1.59
C VAL A 87 -10.47 -0.67 2.14
N MET A 88 -11.55 -0.41 2.88
CA MET A 88 -11.70 0.79 3.69
C MET A 88 -11.91 0.37 5.14
N GLY A 89 -11.41 1.16 6.09
CA GLY A 89 -11.55 0.88 7.51
C GLY A 89 -11.24 2.11 8.33
N ARG A 90 -11.91 2.26 9.47
CA ARG A 90 -11.58 3.33 10.41
C ARG A 90 -10.22 3.07 11.03
N ASP A 91 -9.38 4.11 11.11
CA ASP A 91 -8.06 4.07 11.74
C ASP A 91 -7.12 3.00 11.15
N GLY A 92 -7.38 2.60 9.91
CA GLY A 92 -6.72 1.48 9.25
C GLY A 92 -5.29 1.75 8.76
N LEU A 93 -4.86 3.02 8.75
CA LEU A 93 -3.51 3.43 8.34
C LEU A 93 -2.76 4.16 9.48
N GLN A 94 -3.26 4.18 10.71
CA GLN A 94 -2.62 4.92 11.79
C GLN A 94 -1.19 4.41 12.11
N SER A 95 -0.41 5.28 12.76
CA SER A 95 0.95 4.94 13.20
C SER A 95 0.92 3.87 14.29
N GLY A 96 1.62 2.75 14.08
CA GLY A 96 1.80 1.67 15.06
C GLY A 96 1.10 0.37 14.69
N GLU A 97 -0.16 0.46 14.25
CA GLU A 97 -0.92 -0.66 13.74
C GLU A 97 -1.53 -0.22 12.41
N THR A 98 -1.15 -0.86 11.31
CA THR A 98 -1.67 -0.59 9.96
C THR A 98 -2.64 -1.70 9.51
N PRO A 99 -3.84 -1.83 10.10
CA PRO A 99 -4.77 -2.93 9.82
C PRO A 99 -5.06 -3.19 8.35
N LEU A 100 -5.06 -2.14 7.51
CA LEU A 100 -5.30 -2.31 6.08
C LEU A 100 -4.13 -3.02 5.38
N VAL A 101 -2.89 -2.82 5.85
CA VAL A 101 -1.72 -3.55 5.36
C VAL A 101 -1.85 -5.03 5.74
N THR A 102 -2.18 -5.35 6.99
CA THR A 102 -2.41 -6.74 7.41
C THR A 102 -3.51 -7.44 6.61
N GLN A 103 -4.57 -6.71 6.24
CA GLN A 103 -5.63 -7.25 5.38
C GLN A 103 -5.15 -7.48 3.95
N PHE A 104 -4.34 -6.56 3.44
CA PHE A 104 -3.71 -6.71 2.14
C PHE A 104 -2.78 -7.93 2.10
N GLU A 105 -1.92 -8.12 3.11
CA GLU A 105 -1.04 -9.29 3.24
C GLU A 105 -1.83 -10.60 3.14
N LYS A 106 -2.90 -10.72 3.94
CA LYS A 106 -3.78 -11.89 3.93
C LYS A 106 -4.45 -12.10 2.57
N GLY A 107 -4.93 -11.01 1.95
CA GLY A 107 -5.53 -11.04 0.63
C GLY A 107 -4.55 -11.54 -0.43
N PHE A 108 -3.34 -10.99 -0.44
CA PHE A 108 -2.26 -11.37 -1.35
C PHE A 108 -1.84 -12.83 -1.17
N GLU A 109 -1.65 -13.29 0.07
CA GLU A 109 -1.28 -14.68 0.34
C GLU A 109 -2.38 -15.66 -0.05
N SER A 110 -3.65 -15.26 0.09
CA SER A 110 -4.78 -16.11 -0.31
C SER A 110 -4.77 -16.41 -1.81
N VAL A 111 -4.39 -15.45 -2.67
CA VAL A 111 -4.32 -15.64 -4.12
C VAL A 111 -3.04 -16.37 -4.57
N GLN A 112 -1.94 -16.25 -3.81
CA GLN A 112 -0.71 -17.01 -4.08
C GLN A 112 -0.88 -18.52 -3.87
N LYS A 113 -1.69 -18.95 -2.89
CA LYS A 113 -1.96 -20.37 -2.62
C LYS A 113 -2.71 -21.10 -3.75
N HIS A 114 -3.30 -20.35 -4.68
CA HIS A 114 -4.09 -20.90 -5.78
C HIS A 114 -3.34 -20.87 -7.14
N LYS A 115 -2.05 -20.54 -7.13
CA LYS A 115 -1.13 -20.67 -8.28
C LYS A 115 -0.22 -21.87 -8.10
#